data_AF-A0A349B2D7-F1
#
_entry.id   AF-A0A349B2D7-F1
#
_cell.length_a   1.000
_cell.length_b   1.000
_cell.length_c   1.000
_cell.angle_alpha   90.00
_cell.angle_beta   90.00
_cell.angle_gamma   90.00
#
_symmetry.space_group_name_H-M   'P 1'
#
loop_
_entity.id
_entity.type
_entity.pdbx_description
1 polymer ?
#
loop_
_entity_poly.entity_id
_entity_poly.type
_entity_poly.pdbx_seq_one_letter_code
_entity_poly.pdbx_strand_id
1 'polypeptide(L)'
;IWLNEAFATFMEAKCAAAFRPAWERWMHFGRERSGAFDVDALATTRPIEYPVRTPADAEGMFDTLTYQKGSAVVRMLEQYLGEDAFRDGIRRYLQTHQFGNTETGDLWDALEAVTGEPVRAIMDSWIFQGGFPLVTASLDADRLVLAQQPFRYTEPAEVGDGEDPRWHVPVVVRSAGGTERIVLDGARASLALPATPTATAPVVVNA
;
A
#
# COMPACT_ATOMS: atom_id res chain seq x y z
N ILE A 1 -7.23 -16.17 -2.91
CA ILE A 1 -6.58 -16.56 -1.63
C ILE A 1 -6.07 -15.34 -0.88
N TRP A 2 -5.28 -14.47 -1.53
CA TRP A 2 -4.58 -13.40 -0.83
C TRP A 2 -5.48 -12.48 -0.01
N LEU A 3 -6.66 -12.12 -0.52
CA LEU A 3 -7.55 -11.19 0.18
C LEU A 3 -7.93 -11.68 1.58
N ASN A 4 -8.18 -12.98 1.74
CA ASN A 4 -8.46 -13.57 3.04
C ASN A 4 -7.24 -13.49 3.97
N GLU A 5 -6.09 -13.95 3.49
CA GLU A 5 -4.87 -14.07 4.28
C GLU A 5 -4.32 -12.69 4.68
N ALA A 6 -4.17 -11.78 3.71
CA ALA A 6 -3.69 -10.42 3.92
C ALA A 6 -4.59 -9.64 4.89
N PHE A 7 -5.92 -9.74 4.71
CA PHE A 7 -6.87 -9.04 5.57
C PHE A 7 -6.89 -9.63 6.98
N ALA A 8 -6.79 -10.95 7.13
CA ALA A 8 -6.68 -11.60 8.43
C ALA A 8 -5.40 -11.16 9.18
N THR A 9 -4.24 -11.16 8.52
CA THR A 9 -2.98 -10.68 9.11
C THR A 9 -3.05 -9.20 9.51
N PHE A 10 -3.65 -8.35 8.67
CA PHE A 10 -3.88 -6.95 9.01
C PHE A 10 -4.80 -6.81 10.25
N MET A 11 -5.91 -7.53 10.27
CA MET A 11 -6.86 -7.50 11.39
C MET A 11 -6.27 -8.08 12.67
N GLU A 12 -5.42 -9.09 12.60
CA GLU A 12 -4.67 -9.60 13.75
C GLU A 12 -3.82 -8.49 14.38
N ALA A 13 -3.00 -7.82 13.57
CA ALA A 13 -2.16 -6.72 14.04
C ALA A 13 -3.00 -5.57 14.63
N LYS A 14 -4.08 -5.18 13.94
CA LYS A 14 -4.96 -4.10 14.37
C LYS A 14 -5.69 -4.42 15.67
N CYS A 15 -6.27 -5.61 15.79
CA CYS A 15 -6.97 -6.05 16.98
C CYS A 15 -6.02 -6.23 18.17
N ALA A 16 -4.85 -6.81 17.98
CA ALA A 16 -3.84 -6.96 19.03
C ALA A 16 -3.34 -5.60 19.53
N ALA A 17 -3.08 -4.65 18.62
CA ALA A 17 -2.69 -3.29 18.98
C ALA A 17 -3.76 -2.57 19.81
N ALA A 18 -5.05 -2.75 19.47
CA ALA A 18 -6.17 -2.18 20.21
C ALA A 18 -6.37 -2.87 21.57
N PHE A 19 -6.21 -4.19 21.64
CA PHE A 19 -6.39 -4.97 22.87
C PHE A 19 -5.29 -4.72 23.91
N ARG A 20 -4.02 -4.61 23.47
CA ARG A 20 -2.86 -4.38 24.34
C ARG A 20 -1.87 -3.40 23.68
N PRO A 21 -2.09 -2.08 23.83
CA PRO A 21 -1.21 -1.05 23.26
C PRO A 21 0.26 -1.16 23.71
N ALA A 22 0.49 -1.60 24.95
CA ALA A 22 1.83 -1.78 25.52
C ALA A 22 2.69 -2.86 24.82
N TRP A 23 2.10 -3.69 23.95
CA TRP A 23 2.85 -4.66 23.15
C TRP A 23 3.46 -4.06 21.88
N GLU A 24 3.14 -2.80 21.57
CA GLU A 24 3.70 -2.07 20.43
C GLU A 24 3.59 -2.87 19.11
N ARG A 25 2.44 -3.53 18.88
CA ARG A 25 2.27 -4.46 17.75
C ARG A 25 2.60 -3.79 16.40
N TRP A 26 2.30 -2.52 16.21
CA TRP A 26 2.68 -1.81 14.97
C TRP A 26 4.20 -1.74 14.74
N MET A 27 5.02 -1.72 15.79
CA MET A 27 6.49 -1.74 15.66
C MET A 27 6.98 -3.06 15.08
N HIS A 28 6.43 -4.19 15.55
CA HIS A 28 6.81 -5.49 14.98
C HIS A 28 6.15 -5.73 13.61
N PHE A 29 4.96 -5.17 13.32
CA PHE A 29 4.38 -5.16 11.97
C PHE A 29 5.30 -4.45 10.98
N GLY A 30 5.93 -3.34 11.40
CA GLY A 30 6.93 -2.65 10.60
C GLY A 30 8.11 -3.54 10.19
N ARG A 31 8.55 -4.45 11.07
CA ARG A 31 9.63 -5.42 10.76
C ARG A 31 9.18 -6.50 9.79
N GLU A 32 7.96 -7.02 9.95
CA GLU A 32 7.36 -8.00 9.03
C GLU A 32 7.22 -7.42 7.62
N ARG A 33 6.75 -6.18 7.52
CA ARG A 33 6.72 -5.42 6.27
C ARG A 33 8.13 -5.25 5.66
N SER A 34 9.14 -4.91 6.48
CA SER A 34 10.52 -4.81 5.98
C SER A 34 11.03 -6.13 5.41
N GLY A 35 10.74 -7.27 6.05
CA GLY A 35 11.08 -8.58 5.50
C GLY A 35 10.37 -8.89 4.19
N ALA A 36 9.15 -8.38 4.00
CA ALA A 36 8.46 -8.49 2.71
C ALA A 36 9.15 -7.66 1.61
N PHE A 37 9.65 -6.46 1.93
CA PHE A 37 10.45 -5.68 0.97
C PHE A 37 11.70 -6.40 0.50
N ASP A 38 12.36 -7.18 1.38
CA ASP A 38 13.55 -7.95 1.00
C ASP A 38 13.25 -8.99 -0.08
N VAL A 39 12.12 -9.68 0.01
CA VAL A 39 11.68 -10.65 -1.00
C VAL A 39 11.20 -9.94 -2.26
N ASP A 40 10.46 -8.85 -2.09
CA ASP A 40 9.77 -8.16 -3.17
C ASP A 40 10.72 -7.32 -4.06
N ALA A 41 11.91 -6.97 -3.54
CA ALA A 41 12.97 -6.29 -4.30
C ALA A 41 13.82 -7.23 -5.18
N LEU A 42 13.60 -8.55 -5.10
CA LEU A 42 14.30 -9.54 -5.92
C LEU A 42 13.71 -9.61 -7.34
N ALA A 43 14.54 -9.96 -8.32
CA ALA A 43 14.09 -10.19 -9.70
C ALA A 43 13.07 -11.34 -9.84
N THR A 44 13.02 -12.24 -8.86
CA THR A 44 12.09 -13.37 -8.78
C THR A 44 10.78 -13.05 -8.04
N THR A 45 10.53 -11.77 -7.72
CA THR A 45 9.25 -11.37 -7.11
C THR A 45 8.05 -11.70 -8.01
N ARG A 46 6.85 -11.70 -7.42
CA ARG A 46 5.58 -11.92 -8.12
C ARG A 46 4.52 -10.88 -7.70
N PRO A 47 3.48 -10.67 -8.53
CA PRO A 47 2.26 -9.99 -8.10
C PRO A 47 1.65 -10.65 -6.85
N ILE A 48 0.92 -9.88 -6.04
CA ILE A 48 0.13 -10.41 -4.92
C ILE A 48 -1.02 -11.28 -5.47
N GLU A 49 -1.74 -10.74 -6.46
CA GLU A 49 -2.83 -11.41 -7.17
C GLU A 49 -2.30 -11.97 -8.50
N TYR A 50 -2.42 -13.28 -8.69
CA TYR A 50 -2.05 -13.94 -9.94
C TYR A 50 -2.94 -15.17 -10.20
N PRO A 51 -3.12 -15.59 -11.47
CA PRO A 51 -3.95 -16.74 -11.80
C PRO A 51 -3.43 -18.04 -11.18
N VAL A 52 -4.31 -18.74 -10.46
CA VAL A 52 -4.05 -20.08 -9.90
C VAL A 52 -4.70 -21.13 -10.79
N ARG A 53 -3.90 -22.02 -11.38
CA ARG A 53 -4.40 -23.08 -12.28
C ARG A 53 -4.20 -24.47 -11.71
N THR A 54 -3.23 -24.64 -10.82
CA THR A 54 -2.87 -25.92 -10.21
C THR A 54 -2.86 -25.85 -8.68
N PRO A 55 -2.96 -27.00 -7.98
CA PRO A 55 -2.75 -27.04 -6.54
C PRO A 55 -1.37 -26.49 -6.11
N ALA A 56 -0.33 -26.73 -6.90
CA ALA A 56 1.00 -26.20 -6.63
C ALA A 56 1.05 -24.66 -6.73
N ASP A 57 0.30 -24.06 -7.67
CA ASP A 57 0.17 -22.60 -7.75
C ASP A 57 -0.50 -22.03 -6.49
N ALA A 58 -1.52 -22.73 -5.98
CA ALA A 58 -2.24 -22.37 -4.77
C ALA A 58 -1.33 -22.50 -3.53
N GLU A 59 -0.55 -23.57 -3.43
CA GLU A 59 0.47 -23.74 -2.39
C GLU A 59 1.51 -22.63 -2.43
N GLY A 60 1.94 -22.22 -3.63
CA GLY A 60 2.85 -21.09 -3.84
C GLY A 60 2.29 -19.74 -3.39
N MET A 61 0.96 -19.59 -3.22
CA MET A 61 0.38 -18.37 -2.67
C MET A 61 0.60 -18.23 -1.16
N PHE A 62 0.96 -19.30 -0.44
CA PHE A 62 1.20 -19.23 1.00
C PHE A 62 2.61 -18.76 1.32
N ASP A 63 2.91 -17.49 0.98
CA ASP A 63 4.23 -16.89 1.14
C ASP A 63 4.20 -15.47 1.73
N THR A 64 5.37 -14.87 1.91
CA THR A 64 5.52 -13.54 2.49
C THR A 64 4.82 -12.41 1.71
N LEU A 65 4.63 -12.55 0.40
CA LEU A 65 3.99 -11.52 -0.43
C LEU A 65 2.47 -11.54 -0.24
N THR A 66 1.88 -12.71 -0.07
CA THR A 66 0.46 -12.82 0.25
C THR A 66 0.14 -12.28 1.64
N TYR A 67 0.93 -12.64 2.65
CA TYR A 67 0.65 -12.28 4.04
C TYR A 67 1.18 -10.89 4.42
N GLN A 68 2.50 -10.72 4.44
CA GLN A 68 3.14 -9.50 4.95
C GLN A 68 3.04 -8.34 3.96
N LYS A 69 3.32 -8.54 2.66
CA LYS A 69 3.13 -7.46 1.66
C LYS A 69 1.64 -7.13 1.53
N GLY A 70 0.78 -8.14 1.35
CA GLY A 70 -0.67 -7.96 1.26
C GLY A 70 -1.24 -7.16 2.43
N SER A 71 -0.93 -7.54 3.68
CA SER A 71 -1.40 -6.81 4.86
C SER A 71 -0.83 -5.39 4.96
N ALA A 72 0.42 -5.17 4.55
CA ALA A 72 1.02 -3.84 4.50
C ALA A 72 0.34 -2.92 3.47
N VAL A 73 -0.04 -3.46 2.30
CA VAL A 73 -0.80 -2.73 1.29
C VAL A 73 -2.21 -2.39 1.82
N VAL A 74 -2.89 -3.31 2.50
CA VAL A 74 -4.18 -3.02 3.16
C VAL A 74 -4.05 -1.93 4.22
N ARG A 75 -2.99 -1.98 5.05
CA ARG A 75 -2.73 -0.94 6.06
C ARG A 75 -2.46 0.42 5.42
N MET A 76 -1.68 0.47 4.35
CA MET A 76 -1.42 1.70 3.58
C MET A 76 -2.73 2.31 3.08
N LEU A 77 -3.62 1.49 2.51
CA LEU A 77 -4.92 1.94 2.06
C LEU A 77 -5.76 2.50 3.22
N GLU A 78 -5.80 1.82 4.36
CA GLU A 78 -6.52 2.34 5.54
C GLU A 78 -5.95 3.68 6.02
N GLN A 79 -4.63 3.85 6.05
CA GLN A 79 -4.02 5.12 6.48
C GLN A 79 -4.35 6.27 5.52
N TYR A 80 -4.45 5.97 4.22
CA TYR A 80 -4.87 6.91 3.19
C TYR A 80 -6.36 7.28 3.34
N LEU A 81 -7.25 6.31 3.39
CA LEU A 81 -8.70 6.56 3.48
C LEU A 81 -9.14 7.08 4.84
N GLY A 82 -8.36 6.81 5.89
CA GLY A 82 -8.75 7.03 7.28
C GLY A 82 -9.55 5.86 7.85
N GLU A 83 -9.38 5.61 9.15
CA GLU A 83 -9.90 4.39 9.78
C GLU A 83 -11.42 4.25 9.74
N ASP A 84 -12.16 5.35 9.91
CA ASP A 84 -13.62 5.31 9.96
C ASP A 84 -14.23 5.06 8.58
N ALA A 85 -13.75 5.77 7.55
CA ALA A 85 -14.21 5.59 6.18
C ALA A 85 -13.84 4.20 5.63
N PHE A 86 -12.63 3.72 5.95
CA PHE A 86 -12.24 2.34 5.66
C PHE A 86 -13.17 1.33 6.34
N ARG A 87 -13.41 1.48 7.66
CA ARG A 87 -14.31 0.59 8.41
C ARG A 87 -15.73 0.57 7.85
N ASP A 88 -16.25 1.72 7.44
CA ASP A 88 -17.58 1.83 6.85
C ASP A 88 -17.64 1.14 5.47
N GLY A 89 -16.59 1.24 4.67
CA GLY A 89 -16.44 0.48 3.42
C GLY A 89 -16.38 -1.04 3.65
N ILE A 90 -15.62 -1.51 4.65
CA ILE A 90 -15.59 -2.93 5.03
C ILE A 90 -16.97 -3.40 5.49
N ARG A 91 -17.69 -2.59 6.30
CA ARG A 91 -19.05 -2.93 6.74
C ARG A 91 -19.99 -3.08 5.54
N ARG A 92 -19.93 -2.14 4.59
CA ARG A 92 -20.70 -2.20 3.35
C ARG A 92 -20.40 -3.47 2.57
N TYR A 93 -19.13 -3.77 2.33
CA TYR A 93 -18.68 -4.99 1.64
C TYR A 93 -19.25 -6.26 2.29
N LEU A 94 -19.07 -6.42 3.61
CA LEU A 94 -19.55 -7.62 4.32
C LEU A 94 -21.07 -7.75 4.28
N GLN A 95 -21.81 -6.65 4.39
CA GLN A 95 -23.28 -6.66 4.32
C GLN A 95 -23.79 -7.00 2.92
N THR A 96 -23.16 -6.46 1.88
CA THR A 96 -23.55 -6.69 0.49
C THR A 96 -23.30 -8.13 0.05
N HIS A 97 -22.19 -8.73 0.48
CA HIS A 97 -21.75 -10.05 0.00
C HIS A 97 -21.91 -11.17 1.04
N GLN A 98 -22.69 -10.93 2.11
CA GLN A 98 -22.92 -11.93 3.16
C GLN A 98 -23.44 -13.25 2.58
N PHE A 99 -22.84 -14.37 3.05
CA PHE A 99 -23.17 -15.73 2.63
C PHE A 99 -22.92 -16.04 1.13
N GLY A 100 -22.22 -15.16 0.41
CA GLY A 100 -21.81 -15.35 -0.98
C GLY A 100 -20.31 -15.44 -1.16
N ASN A 101 -19.87 -15.31 -2.41
CA ASN A 101 -18.48 -15.23 -2.81
C ASN A 101 -18.18 -13.82 -3.34
N THR A 102 -16.90 -13.47 -3.35
CA THR A 102 -16.41 -12.19 -3.83
C THR A 102 -15.15 -12.37 -4.66
N GLU A 103 -14.92 -11.40 -5.53
CA GLU A 103 -13.66 -11.17 -6.19
C GLU A 103 -12.98 -9.92 -5.61
N THR A 104 -11.70 -9.76 -5.89
CA THR A 104 -10.91 -8.64 -5.36
C THR A 104 -11.51 -7.26 -5.67
N GLY A 105 -12.13 -7.11 -6.85
CA GLY A 105 -12.80 -5.88 -7.24
C GLY A 105 -13.99 -5.48 -6.36
N ASP A 106 -14.72 -6.45 -5.79
CA ASP A 106 -15.91 -6.16 -4.96
C ASP A 106 -15.55 -5.35 -3.70
N LEU A 107 -14.38 -5.62 -3.12
CA LEU A 107 -13.89 -4.86 -1.97
C LEU A 107 -13.56 -3.42 -2.36
N TRP A 108 -12.92 -3.21 -3.50
CA TRP A 108 -12.56 -1.89 -3.99
C TRP A 108 -13.81 -1.06 -4.26
N ASP A 109 -14.81 -1.63 -4.95
CA ASP A 109 -16.07 -0.94 -5.25
C ASP A 109 -16.82 -0.52 -3.98
N ALA A 110 -16.79 -1.35 -2.93
CA ALA A 110 -17.40 -1.01 -1.65
C ALA A 110 -16.68 0.17 -0.95
N LEU A 111 -15.35 0.22 -1.02
CA LEU A 111 -14.56 1.32 -0.45
C LEU A 111 -14.71 2.61 -1.28
N GLU A 112 -14.69 2.54 -2.61
CA GLU A 112 -14.91 3.71 -3.48
C GLU A 112 -16.30 4.30 -3.25
N ALA A 113 -17.34 3.45 -3.10
CA ALA A 113 -18.70 3.91 -2.85
C ALA A 113 -18.87 4.69 -1.53
N VAL A 114 -18.01 4.45 -0.54
CA VAL A 114 -18.04 5.15 0.76
C VAL A 114 -17.14 6.38 0.76
N THR A 115 -15.97 6.29 0.12
CA THR A 115 -14.90 7.30 0.25
C THR A 115 -14.88 8.30 -0.89
N GLY A 116 -15.33 7.92 -2.08
CA GLY A 116 -15.15 8.70 -3.31
C GLY A 116 -13.70 8.72 -3.84
N GLU A 117 -12.79 8.02 -3.17
CA GLU A 117 -11.38 7.90 -3.55
C GLU A 117 -11.20 6.83 -4.65
N PRO A 118 -10.15 6.93 -5.50
CA PRO A 118 -9.92 5.98 -6.60
C PRO A 118 -9.26 4.68 -6.11
N VAL A 119 -9.89 3.99 -5.15
CA VAL A 119 -9.36 2.80 -4.47
C VAL A 119 -9.01 1.69 -5.45
N ARG A 120 -9.84 1.43 -6.47
CA ARG A 120 -9.58 0.39 -7.46
C ARG A 120 -8.30 0.69 -8.24
N ALA A 121 -8.17 1.93 -8.73
CA ALA A 121 -6.97 2.35 -9.46
C ALA A 121 -5.73 2.26 -8.58
N ILE A 122 -5.82 2.65 -7.30
CA ILE A 122 -4.74 2.49 -6.33
C ILE A 122 -4.37 1.02 -6.23
N MET A 123 -5.31 0.19 -5.79
CA MET A 123 -5.05 -1.19 -5.40
C MET A 123 -4.64 -2.09 -6.56
N ASP A 124 -5.22 -1.91 -7.74
CA ASP A 124 -4.83 -2.67 -8.94
C ASP A 124 -3.34 -2.47 -9.27
N SER A 125 -2.83 -1.25 -9.09
CA SER A 125 -1.40 -0.95 -9.28
C SER A 125 -0.49 -1.62 -8.24
N TRP A 126 -1.02 -2.05 -7.09
CA TRP A 126 -0.23 -2.71 -6.04
C TRP A 126 -0.29 -4.23 -6.09
N ILE A 127 -1.42 -4.80 -6.55
CA ILE A 127 -1.67 -6.23 -6.44
C ILE A 127 -1.32 -7.02 -7.70
N PHE A 128 -1.43 -6.40 -8.88
CA PHE A 128 -1.24 -7.08 -10.17
C PHE A 128 0.19 -6.99 -10.73
N GLN A 129 1.12 -6.38 -9.99
CA GLN A 129 2.54 -6.35 -10.33
C GLN A 129 3.41 -6.67 -9.11
N GLY A 130 4.58 -7.26 -9.38
CA GLY A 130 5.60 -7.50 -8.36
C GLY A 130 6.42 -6.25 -8.05
N GLY A 131 7.06 -6.22 -6.88
CA GLY A 131 7.86 -5.09 -6.43
C GLY A 131 7.05 -3.96 -5.79
N PHE A 132 7.77 -2.88 -5.50
CA PHE A 132 7.27 -1.68 -4.84
C PHE A 132 8.09 -0.45 -5.27
N PRO A 133 7.54 0.77 -5.12
CA PRO A 133 8.25 1.99 -5.49
C PRO A 133 9.19 2.48 -4.38
N LEU A 134 10.35 2.99 -4.77
CA LEU A 134 11.11 3.97 -4.02
C LEU A 134 10.55 5.37 -4.34
N VAL A 135 10.01 6.04 -3.33
CA VAL A 135 9.58 7.43 -3.42
C VAL A 135 10.69 8.33 -2.89
N THR A 136 11.25 9.16 -3.75
CA THR A 136 12.21 10.21 -3.38
C THR A 136 11.48 11.53 -3.16
N ALA A 137 11.83 12.23 -2.08
CA ALA A 137 11.30 13.54 -1.76
C ALA A 137 12.42 14.58 -1.81
N SER A 138 12.17 15.70 -2.47
CA SER A 138 13.09 16.83 -2.56
C SER A 138 12.35 18.15 -2.41
N LEU A 139 13.04 19.19 -1.97
CA LEU A 139 12.50 20.54 -1.91
C LEU A 139 13.00 21.33 -3.10
N ASP A 140 12.07 21.93 -3.83
CA ASP A 140 12.35 22.91 -4.87
C ASP A 140 11.63 24.22 -4.47
N ALA A 141 12.42 25.18 -3.98
CA ALA A 141 11.92 26.38 -3.33
C ALA A 141 10.90 26.09 -2.20
N ASP A 142 9.64 26.47 -2.39
CA ASP A 142 8.51 26.28 -1.48
C ASP A 142 7.65 25.06 -1.83
N ARG A 143 8.13 24.18 -2.71
CA ARG A 143 7.41 22.99 -3.16
C ARG A 143 8.12 21.70 -2.76
N LEU A 144 7.31 20.74 -2.32
CA LEU A 144 7.72 19.35 -2.17
C LEU A 144 7.58 18.66 -3.53
N VAL A 145 8.68 18.16 -4.06
CA VAL A 145 8.71 17.34 -5.28
C VAL A 145 8.88 15.88 -4.88
N LEU A 146 7.89 15.07 -5.24
CA LEU A 146 7.93 13.62 -5.11
C LEU A 146 8.22 13.01 -6.46
N ALA A 147 9.08 12.01 -6.49
CA ALA A 147 9.31 11.17 -7.65
C ALA A 147 9.30 9.70 -7.24
N GLN A 148 8.80 8.82 -8.11
CA GLN A 148 8.82 7.38 -7.89
C GLN A 148 9.66 6.67 -8.95
N GLN A 149 10.28 5.57 -8.53
CA GLN A 149 10.89 4.58 -9.40
C GLN A 149 10.78 3.20 -8.75
N PRO A 150 10.81 2.10 -9.51
CA PRO A 150 10.86 0.76 -8.91
C PRO A 150 12.08 0.59 -8.01
N PHE A 151 11.91 0.04 -6.81
CA PHE A 151 13.04 -0.38 -5.99
C PHE A 151 13.42 -1.84 -6.29
N ARG A 152 14.72 -2.09 -6.53
CA ARG A 152 15.27 -3.42 -6.83
C ARG A 152 16.69 -3.55 -6.27
N TYR A 153 17.10 -4.76 -5.91
CA TYR A 153 18.49 -5.02 -5.49
C TYR A 153 19.47 -5.11 -6.66
N THR A 154 18.98 -5.48 -7.84
CA THR A 154 19.77 -5.57 -9.06
C THR A 154 19.19 -4.66 -10.12
N GLU A 155 20.06 -4.15 -10.99
CA GLU A 155 19.64 -3.52 -12.22
C GLU A 155 18.72 -4.47 -13.01
N PRO A 156 17.76 -3.94 -13.79
CA PRO A 156 17.00 -4.78 -14.70
C PRO A 156 17.99 -5.55 -15.58
N ALA A 157 17.85 -6.87 -15.69
CA ALA A 157 18.42 -7.56 -16.85
C ALA A 157 17.86 -6.84 -18.08
N GLU A 158 18.68 -6.48 -19.07
CA GLU A 158 18.26 -5.69 -20.24
C GLU A 158 16.90 -6.20 -20.78
N VAL A 159 15.81 -5.55 -20.38
CA VAL A 159 14.45 -5.83 -20.86
C VAL A 159 14.14 -4.65 -21.79
N GLY A 160 13.82 -4.97 -23.04
CA GLY A 160 13.61 -4.01 -24.12
C GLY A 160 12.55 -2.93 -23.83
N ASP A 161 12.36 -2.01 -24.79
CA ASP A 161 11.61 -0.73 -24.85
C ASP A 161 10.34 -0.45 -23.98
N GLY A 162 9.94 -1.31 -23.05
CA GLY A 162 8.84 -1.08 -22.11
C GLY A 162 9.17 -0.05 -21.03
N GLU A 163 8.18 0.77 -20.68
CA GLU A 163 8.27 1.67 -19.53
C GLU A 163 8.38 0.91 -18.21
N ASP A 164 9.14 1.46 -17.26
CA ASP A 164 9.20 0.94 -15.90
C ASP A 164 7.80 0.88 -15.24
N PRO A 165 7.53 -0.15 -14.40
CA PRO A 165 6.28 -0.24 -13.67
C PRO A 165 6.10 0.98 -12.75
N ARG A 166 4.86 1.43 -12.65
CA ARG A 166 4.46 2.56 -11.81
C ARG A 166 3.32 2.16 -10.89
N TRP A 167 3.27 2.79 -9.74
CA TRP A 167 2.22 2.61 -8.76
C TRP A 167 1.44 3.90 -8.61
N HIS A 168 0.16 3.77 -8.30
CA HIS A 168 -0.62 4.86 -7.73
C HIS A 168 -0.35 4.84 -6.23
N VAL A 169 0.63 5.62 -5.78
CA VAL A 169 1.14 5.59 -4.40
C VAL A 169 0.34 6.56 -3.54
N PRO A 170 -0.45 6.09 -2.56
CA PRO A 170 -1.06 6.99 -1.60
C PRO A 170 0.01 7.51 -0.64
N VAL A 171 0.28 8.82 -0.69
CA VAL A 171 1.30 9.48 0.12
C VAL A 171 0.63 10.36 1.16
N VAL A 172 0.97 10.12 2.43
CA VAL A 172 0.62 11.00 3.54
C VAL A 172 1.82 11.91 3.82
N VAL A 173 1.63 13.21 3.64
CA VAL A 173 2.64 14.25 3.89
C VAL A 173 2.26 15.02 5.14
N ARG A 174 3.14 15.03 6.14
CA ARG A 174 2.99 15.85 7.34
C ARG A 174 3.98 17.00 7.31
N SER A 175 3.48 18.22 7.43
CA SER A 175 4.26 19.46 7.46
C SER A 175 3.78 20.38 8.59
N ALA A 176 4.39 21.57 8.70
CA ALA A 176 3.97 22.58 9.68
C ALA A 176 2.50 23.02 9.53
N GLY A 177 1.94 22.96 8.31
CA GLY A 177 0.55 23.33 8.04
C GLY A 177 -0.45 22.18 8.22
N GLY A 178 -0.01 20.99 8.65
CA GLY A 178 -0.86 19.85 8.89
C GLY A 178 -0.52 18.63 8.04
N THR A 179 -1.50 17.74 7.89
CA THR A 179 -1.38 16.49 7.15
C THR A 179 -2.18 16.58 5.86
N GLU A 180 -1.51 16.30 4.75
CA GLU A 180 -2.11 16.21 3.43
C GLU A 180 -1.97 14.79 2.88
N ARG A 181 -2.95 14.37 2.06
CA ARG A 181 -2.96 13.07 1.41
C ARG A 181 -3.09 13.28 -0.08
N ILE A 182 -2.20 12.65 -0.83
CA ILE A 182 -2.19 12.71 -2.29
C ILE A 182 -1.95 11.31 -2.86
N VAL A 183 -2.39 11.07 -4.09
CA VAL A 183 -1.97 9.90 -4.87
C VAL A 183 -0.90 10.35 -5.84
N LEU A 184 0.30 9.79 -5.72
CA LEU A 184 1.34 9.92 -6.74
C LEU A 184 1.05 8.88 -7.82
N ASP A 185 0.36 9.29 -8.88
CA ASP A 185 -0.07 8.44 -10.00
C ASP A 185 0.84 8.56 -11.24
N GLY A 186 1.60 9.66 -11.35
CA GLY A 186 2.65 9.86 -12.34
C GLY A 186 4.06 9.55 -11.83
N ALA A 187 5.05 9.73 -12.70
CA ALA A 187 6.47 9.62 -12.32
C ALA A 187 6.89 10.67 -11.28
N ARG A 188 6.21 11.83 -11.29
CA ARG A 188 6.47 12.95 -10.40
C ARG A 188 5.18 13.67 -10.02
N ALA A 189 5.13 14.18 -8.79
CA ALA A 189 4.12 15.12 -8.33
C ALA A 189 4.80 16.27 -7.58
N SER A 190 4.17 17.45 -7.59
CA SER A 190 4.67 18.59 -6.84
C SER A 190 3.56 19.24 -6.03
N LEU A 191 3.79 19.36 -4.73
CA LEU A 191 2.88 19.92 -3.77
C LEU A 191 3.41 21.26 -3.26
N ALA A 192 2.55 22.27 -3.15
CA ALA A 192 2.90 23.53 -2.50
C ALA A 192 2.93 23.33 -0.98
N LEU A 193 4.02 23.71 -0.34
CA LEU A 193 4.10 23.64 1.12
C LEU A 193 3.52 24.92 1.74
N PRO A 194 2.70 24.81 2.78
CA PRO A 194 2.08 25.96 3.43
C PRO A 194 3.11 26.85 4.16
N ALA A 195 4.29 26.31 4.45
CA ALA A 195 5.42 27.02 5.03
C ALA A 195 6.73 26.33 4.64
N THR A 196 7.82 27.11 4.59
CA THR A 196 9.16 26.59 4.38
C THR A 196 9.56 25.63 5.51
N PRO A 197 10.03 24.40 5.20
CA PRO A 197 10.45 23.45 6.22
C PRO A 197 11.62 23.97 7.06
N THR A 198 11.61 23.68 8.36
CA THR A 198 12.70 24.02 9.27
C THR A 198 13.17 22.78 10.02
N ALA A 199 14.32 22.86 10.71
CA ALA A 199 14.82 21.74 11.52
C ALA A 199 13.84 21.30 12.62
N THR A 200 13.02 22.22 13.13
CA THR A 200 12.02 21.95 14.18
C THR A 200 10.63 21.66 13.63
N ALA A 201 10.41 21.90 12.33
CA ALA A 201 9.18 21.58 11.62
C ALA A 201 9.51 20.96 10.24
N PRO A 202 10.07 19.73 10.23
CA PRO A 202 10.41 19.06 8.99
C PRO A 202 9.15 18.61 8.24
N VAL A 203 9.30 18.39 6.94
CA VAL A 203 8.32 17.65 6.15
C VAL A 203 8.62 16.17 6.28
N VAL A 204 7.62 15.40 6.70
CA VAL A 204 7.69 13.94 6.80
C VAL A 204 6.80 13.35 5.72
N VAL A 205 7.40 12.58 4.82
CA VAL A 205 6.70 11.82 3.78
C VAL A 205 6.48 10.41 4.29
N ASN A 206 5.29 9.85 4.02
CA ASN A 206 4.83 8.56 4.57
C ASN A 206 4.69 8.60 6.10
N ALA A 207 4.03 9.67 6.58
CA ALA A 207 3.92 10.05 7.99
C ALA A 207 2.96 9.19 8.82
#